data_AF-A0A929ZG55-F1
#
_entry.id   AF-A0A929ZG55-F1
#
_cell.length_a   1.000
_cell.length_b   1.000
_cell.length_c   1.000
_cell.angle_alpha   90.00
_cell.angle_beta   90.00
_cell.angle_gamma   90.00
#
_symmetry.space_group_name_H-M   'P 1'
#
loop_
_entity.id
_entity.type
_entity.pdbx_description
1 polymer ?
#
loop_
_entity_poly.entity_id
_entity_poly.type
_entity_poly.pdbx_seq_one_letter_code
_entity_poly.pdbx_strand_id
1 'polypeptide(L)'
;NEACAPARPRTIRIEKAGTQPVGAANEDGTYPLEGAAFAIYDNEALTGTPVSTSDGESQFVTAPLETGKTYWLVETRAPAGHVLLPRAVPFHIEVGADASASTVITTDFGADEGFTSVRVIPAAAGTGTAALPAIRVVDTQVGVLPNSGSAGIYPHLGLGAALLGLAGACAWARRRAA
;
A
#
# COMPACT_ATOMS: atom_id res chain seq x y z
N ASN A 1 26.21 -38.41 -5.61
CA ASN A 1 25.05 -38.33 -4.71
C ASN A 1 25.31 -37.25 -3.67
N GLU A 2 25.30 -35.99 -4.09
CA GLU A 2 25.23 -34.88 -3.13
C GLU A 2 23.81 -34.87 -2.59
N ALA A 3 23.65 -35.44 -1.40
CA ALA A 3 22.42 -35.28 -0.65
C ALA A 3 22.33 -33.80 -0.28
N CYS A 4 21.56 -33.05 -1.08
CA CYS A 4 21.07 -31.73 -0.74
C CYS A 4 20.44 -31.84 0.66
N ALA A 5 21.08 -31.29 1.68
CA ALA A 5 20.46 -31.20 2.99
C ALA A 5 19.14 -30.43 2.79
N PRO A 6 18.00 -30.92 3.31
CA PRO A 6 16.73 -30.29 3.05
C PRO A 6 16.79 -28.83 3.49
N ALA A 7 16.46 -27.93 2.57
CA ALA A 7 16.32 -26.50 2.83
C ALA A 7 15.44 -26.30 4.07
N ARG A 8 16.00 -25.75 5.16
CA ARG A 8 15.28 -25.61 6.42
C ARG A 8 14.30 -24.44 6.30
N PRO A 9 12.98 -24.68 6.43
CA PRO A 9 12.00 -23.60 6.32
C PRO A 9 12.21 -22.53 7.39
N ARG A 10 11.93 -21.27 7.02
CA ARG A 10 12.08 -20.07 7.86
C ARG A 10 10.77 -19.29 7.93
N THR A 11 10.45 -18.76 9.10
CA THR A 11 9.32 -17.85 9.28
C THR A 11 9.79 -16.42 9.16
N ILE A 12 8.98 -15.57 8.53
CA ILE A 12 9.21 -14.12 8.50
C ILE A 12 8.02 -13.41 9.13
N ARG A 13 8.17 -12.11 9.33
CA ARG A 13 7.08 -11.24 9.74
C ARG A 13 6.62 -10.38 8.58
N ILE A 14 5.32 -10.11 8.53
CA ILE A 14 4.77 -9.07 7.67
C ILE A 14 4.19 -7.99 8.58
N GLU A 15 4.50 -6.74 8.27
CA GLU A 15 4.05 -5.58 9.02
C GLU A 15 3.28 -4.63 8.12
N LYS A 16 2.15 -4.15 8.61
CA LYS A 16 1.37 -3.09 8.01
C LYS A 16 1.60 -1.80 8.78
N ALA A 17 2.01 -0.76 8.06
CA ALA A 17 2.24 0.55 8.64
C ALA A 17 1.57 1.68 7.84
N GLY A 18 1.44 2.83 8.47
CA GLY A 18 0.96 4.09 7.90
C GLY A 18 1.72 5.29 8.46
N THR A 19 1.26 6.49 8.12
CA THR A 19 1.85 7.76 8.57
C THR A 19 1.09 8.40 9.74
N GLN A 20 -0.04 7.82 10.12
CA GLN A 20 -0.90 8.31 11.20
C GLN A 20 -0.27 7.96 12.55
N PRO A 21 -0.14 8.91 13.49
CA PRO A 21 0.52 8.68 14.78
C PRO A 21 -0.37 7.88 15.74
N VAL A 22 -0.64 6.61 15.41
CA VAL A 22 -1.45 5.69 16.18
C VAL A 22 -0.57 4.53 16.65
N GLY A 23 -0.51 4.33 17.97
CA GLY A 23 0.40 3.34 18.57
C GLY A 23 1.84 3.84 18.70
N ALA A 24 2.76 2.91 18.96
CA ALA A 24 4.19 3.22 19.07
C ALA A 24 4.80 3.41 17.68
N ALA A 25 5.60 4.46 17.51
CA ALA A 25 6.31 4.70 16.27
C ALA A 25 7.34 3.59 16.00
N ASN A 26 7.44 3.19 14.74
CA ASN A 26 8.52 2.37 14.22
C ASN A 26 9.80 3.21 14.05
N GLU A 27 10.95 2.55 13.91
CA GLU A 27 12.26 3.22 13.75
C GLU A 27 12.34 4.16 12.54
N ASP A 28 11.55 3.87 11.49
CA ASP A 28 11.47 4.69 10.28
C ASP A 28 10.43 5.82 10.37
N GLY A 29 9.84 6.04 11.55
CA GLY A 29 8.82 7.06 11.79
C GLY A 29 7.43 6.71 11.29
N THR A 30 7.22 5.50 10.77
CA THR A 30 5.88 4.97 10.46
C THR A 30 5.20 4.43 11.72
N TYR A 31 3.91 4.12 11.63
CA TYR A 31 3.12 3.62 12.75
C TYR A 31 2.34 2.37 12.35
N PRO A 32 2.10 1.42 13.28
CA PRO A 32 1.26 0.25 13.03
C PRO A 32 -0.10 0.64 12.47
N LEU A 33 -0.58 -0.10 11.46
CA LEU A 33 -1.85 0.17 10.80
C LEU A 33 -2.66 -1.13 10.66
N GLU A 34 -3.78 -1.21 11.35
CA GLU A 34 -4.69 -2.37 11.31
C GLU A 34 -5.71 -2.28 10.16
N GLY A 35 -6.39 -3.40 9.90
CA GLY A 35 -7.49 -3.49 8.93
C GLY A 35 -7.07 -3.97 7.54
N ALA A 36 -5.76 -4.14 7.29
CA ALA A 36 -5.25 -4.76 6.08
C ALA A 36 -5.38 -6.29 6.13
N ALA A 37 -5.52 -6.93 4.98
CA ALA A 37 -5.46 -8.39 4.88
C ALA A 37 -4.43 -8.80 3.82
N PHE A 38 -3.68 -9.85 4.12
CA PHE A 38 -2.57 -10.33 3.29
C PHE A 38 -2.70 -11.80 2.97
N ALA A 39 -2.18 -12.19 1.81
CA ALA A 39 -1.99 -13.56 1.39
C ALA A 39 -0.58 -13.73 0.80
N ILE A 40 0.06 -14.86 1.07
CA ILE A 40 1.34 -15.23 0.46
C ILE A 40 1.11 -16.43 -0.44
N TYR A 41 1.54 -16.32 -1.69
CA TYR A 41 1.54 -17.39 -2.67
C TYR A 41 2.95 -17.84 -2.96
N ASP A 42 3.10 -19.08 -3.38
CA ASP A 42 4.37 -19.70 -3.75
C ASP A 42 4.56 -19.81 -5.26
N ASN A 43 3.68 -19.16 -6.03
CA ASN A 43 3.67 -19.12 -7.47
C ASN A 43 3.23 -17.74 -7.97
N GLU A 44 3.85 -17.28 -9.06
CA GLU A 44 3.57 -15.98 -9.69
C GLU A 44 2.12 -15.86 -10.21
N ALA A 45 1.51 -16.97 -10.59
CA ALA A 45 0.14 -16.99 -11.09
C ALA A 45 -0.90 -16.64 -10.00
N LEU A 46 -0.49 -16.58 -8.73
CA LEU A 46 -1.35 -16.32 -7.56
C LEU A 46 -2.56 -17.28 -7.51
N THR A 47 -2.33 -18.53 -7.91
CA THR A 47 -3.37 -19.56 -7.98
C THR A 47 -3.25 -20.56 -6.85
N GLY A 48 -4.37 -21.21 -6.51
CA GLY A 48 -4.43 -22.23 -5.47
C GLY A 48 -4.65 -21.65 -4.07
N THR A 49 -4.26 -22.42 -3.05
CA THR A 49 -4.38 -22.01 -1.65
C THR A 49 -3.14 -21.21 -1.24
N PRO A 50 -3.28 -20.01 -0.64
CA PRO A 50 -2.15 -19.28 -0.08
C PRO A 50 -1.39 -20.11 0.96
N VAL A 51 -0.07 -20.00 0.99
CA VAL A 51 0.76 -20.64 2.01
C VAL A 51 0.68 -19.95 3.37
N SER A 52 0.24 -18.69 3.40
CA SER A 52 -0.02 -17.94 4.63
C SER A 52 -1.04 -16.84 4.36
N THR A 53 -1.88 -16.54 5.35
CA THR A 53 -2.87 -15.44 5.28
C THR A 53 -2.95 -14.69 6.60
N SER A 54 -3.33 -13.42 6.55
CA SER A 54 -3.69 -12.61 7.72
C SER A 54 -4.87 -11.71 7.41
N ASP A 55 -5.69 -11.42 8.41
CA ASP A 55 -6.88 -10.60 8.28
C ASP A 55 -6.97 -9.60 9.45
N GLY A 56 -6.72 -8.33 9.14
CA GLY A 56 -6.97 -7.19 10.02
C GLY A 56 -5.82 -6.84 10.94
N GLU A 57 -4.85 -7.73 11.15
CA GLU A 57 -3.71 -7.50 12.03
C GLU A 57 -2.68 -6.55 11.38
N SER A 58 -2.12 -5.65 12.18
CA SER A 58 -1.01 -4.79 11.75
C SER A 58 0.32 -5.55 11.65
N GLN A 59 0.41 -6.74 12.21
CA GLN A 59 1.57 -7.60 12.18
C GLN A 59 1.14 -9.06 12.20
N PHE A 60 1.72 -9.90 11.33
CA PHE A 60 1.57 -11.34 11.43
C PHE A 60 2.88 -12.08 11.14
N VAL A 61 3.02 -13.28 11.71
CA VAL A 61 4.14 -14.19 11.44
C VAL A 61 3.66 -15.23 10.44
N THR A 62 4.46 -15.48 9.40
CA THR A 62 4.09 -16.42 8.34
C THR A 62 4.16 -17.87 8.81
N ALA A 63 3.50 -18.76 8.07
CA ALA A 63 3.89 -20.17 8.06
C ALA A 63 5.38 -20.32 7.67
N PRO A 64 6.05 -21.43 8.03
CA PRO A 64 7.43 -21.68 7.61
C PRO A 64 7.55 -21.76 6.09
N LEU A 65 8.43 -20.94 5.52
CA LEU A 65 8.69 -20.83 4.09
C LEU A 65 10.02 -21.50 3.74
N GLU A 66 10.05 -22.34 2.72
CA GLU A 66 11.28 -22.96 2.22
C GLU A 66 12.28 -21.90 1.74
N THR A 67 13.57 -22.10 2.08
CA THR A 67 14.67 -21.24 1.62
C THR A 67 15.07 -21.57 0.18
N GLY A 68 15.55 -20.59 -0.57
CA GLY A 68 15.92 -20.73 -1.99
C GLY A 68 14.72 -20.70 -2.94
N LYS A 69 13.55 -20.26 -2.46
CA LYS A 69 12.30 -20.16 -3.22
C LYS A 69 11.78 -18.72 -3.21
N THR A 70 11.15 -18.34 -4.32
CA THR A 70 10.43 -17.08 -4.51
C THR A 70 8.98 -17.22 -4.01
N TYR A 71 8.49 -16.19 -3.35
CA TYR A 71 7.10 -16.08 -2.89
C TYR A 71 6.53 -14.74 -3.31
N TRP A 72 5.20 -14.63 -3.33
CA TRP A 72 4.47 -13.43 -3.73
C TRP A 72 3.55 -13.00 -2.59
N LEU A 73 3.86 -11.85 -1.98
CA LEU A 73 3.02 -11.21 -0.98
C LEU A 73 1.95 -10.36 -1.68
N VAL A 74 0.69 -10.62 -1.39
CA VAL A 74 -0.47 -9.91 -1.92
C VAL A 74 -1.18 -9.22 -0.78
N GLU A 75 -1.35 -7.91 -0.88
CA GLU A 75 -2.34 -7.21 -0.07
C GLU A 75 -3.71 -7.43 -0.70
N THR A 76 -4.56 -8.18 -0.02
CA THR A 76 -5.90 -8.57 -0.50
C THR A 76 -6.96 -7.55 -0.12
N ARG A 77 -6.69 -6.74 0.90
CA ARG A 77 -7.52 -5.62 1.36
C ARG A 77 -6.63 -4.58 2.01
N ALA A 78 -6.80 -3.33 1.60
CA ALA A 78 -6.19 -2.19 2.24
C ALA A 78 -7.02 -1.76 3.46
N PRO A 79 -6.40 -1.11 4.45
CA PRO A 79 -7.10 -0.41 5.51
C PRO A 79 -8.08 0.65 4.97
N ALA A 80 -9.10 0.98 5.75
CA ALA A 80 -10.08 2.00 5.37
C ALA A 80 -9.38 3.34 5.04
N GLY A 81 -9.74 3.95 3.90
CA GLY A 81 -9.15 5.22 3.48
C GLY A 81 -7.71 5.14 2.95
N HIS A 82 -7.24 3.96 2.56
CA HIS A 82 -5.91 3.75 1.98
C HIS A 82 -5.99 3.12 0.58
N VAL A 83 -4.90 3.23 -0.15
CA VAL A 83 -4.76 2.63 -1.49
C VAL A 83 -4.19 1.22 -1.35
N LEU A 84 -4.89 0.24 -1.92
CA LEU A 84 -4.42 -1.14 -2.04
C LEU A 84 -3.14 -1.21 -2.86
N LEU A 85 -2.19 -2.04 -2.43
CA LEU A 85 -1.04 -2.38 -3.27
C LEU A 85 -1.53 -2.85 -4.66
N PRO A 86 -1.04 -2.23 -5.75
CA PRO A 86 -1.58 -2.47 -7.08
C PRO A 86 -1.21 -3.84 -7.66
N ARG A 87 -0.19 -4.50 -7.09
CA ARG A 87 0.31 -5.79 -7.55
C ARG A 87 1.00 -6.55 -6.42
N ALA A 88 1.17 -7.85 -6.62
CA ALA A 88 1.91 -8.72 -5.73
C ALA A 88 3.39 -8.31 -5.64
N VAL A 89 3.97 -8.50 -4.46
CA VAL A 89 5.35 -8.23 -4.13
C VAL A 89 6.10 -9.58 -4.10
N PRO A 90 6.80 -9.99 -5.18
CA PRO A 90 7.78 -11.07 -5.08
C PRO A 90 8.90 -10.80 -4.05
N PHE A 91 9.27 -11.83 -3.31
CA PHE A 91 10.41 -11.82 -2.39
C PHE A 91 11.04 -13.21 -2.34
N HIS A 92 12.34 -13.28 -2.02
CA HIS A 92 13.05 -14.54 -1.85
C HIS A 92 13.52 -14.71 -0.42
N ILE A 93 13.47 -15.95 0.04
CA ILE A 93 13.96 -16.33 1.37
C ILE A 93 15.32 -17.02 1.20
N GLU A 94 16.35 -16.40 1.75
CA GLU A 94 17.72 -16.91 1.71
C GLU A 94 18.26 -17.17 3.12
N VAL A 95 19.34 -17.94 3.17
CA VAL A 95 20.11 -18.17 4.39
C VAL A 95 21.35 -17.27 4.36
N GLY A 96 21.47 -16.41 5.36
CA GLY A 96 22.63 -15.54 5.52
C GLY A 96 23.92 -16.33 5.74
N ALA A 97 25.04 -15.75 5.31
CA ALA A 97 26.37 -16.35 5.42
C ALA A 97 27.00 -16.25 6.82
N ASP A 98 26.26 -15.73 7.80
CA ASP A 98 26.72 -15.65 9.18
C ASP A 98 26.73 -17.02 9.87
N ALA A 99 27.45 -17.11 10.99
CA ALA A 99 27.56 -18.35 11.76
C ALA A 99 26.21 -18.84 12.33
N SER A 100 25.18 -17.97 12.33
CA SER A 100 23.84 -18.28 12.84
C SER A 100 22.87 -18.71 11.73
N ALA A 101 23.32 -18.71 10.47
CA ALA A 101 22.47 -18.96 9.31
C ALA A 101 21.18 -18.13 9.38
N SER A 102 21.30 -16.80 9.55
CA SER A 102 20.15 -15.89 9.66
C SER A 102 19.24 -15.96 8.43
N THR A 103 17.99 -15.50 8.56
CA THR A 103 17.07 -15.43 7.42
C THR A 103 17.23 -14.09 6.74
N VAL A 104 17.53 -14.12 5.45
CA VAL A 104 17.67 -12.93 4.61
C VAL A 104 16.48 -12.88 3.68
N ILE A 105 15.88 -11.71 3.55
CA ILE A 105 14.81 -11.45 2.59
C ILE A 105 15.41 -10.57 1.50
N THR A 106 15.40 -11.05 0.26
CA THR A 106 15.78 -10.27 -0.91
C THR A 106 14.55 -9.96 -1.74
N THR A 107 14.54 -8.78 -2.35
CA THR A 107 13.47 -8.31 -3.22
C THR A 107 14.11 -7.72 -4.45
N ASP A 108 13.63 -8.09 -5.64
CA ASP A 108 14.26 -7.69 -6.90
C ASP A 108 13.75 -6.35 -7.44
N PHE A 109 12.96 -5.61 -6.66
CA PHE A 109 12.39 -4.35 -7.12
C PHE A 109 13.43 -3.24 -7.14
N GLY A 110 13.71 -2.72 -8.33
CA GLY A 110 14.38 -1.44 -8.48
C GLY A 110 13.51 -0.30 -7.95
N ALA A 111 14.14 0.84 -7.59
CA ALA A 111 13.43 2.06 -7.19
C ALA A 111 12.38 2.50 -8.23
N ASP A 112 12.61 2.16 -9.51
CA ASP A 112 11.76 2.48 -10.65
C ASP A 112 10.54 1.56 -10.80
N GLU A 113 10.49 0.43 -10.10
CA GLU A 113 9.32 -0.44 -10.16
C GLU A 113 8.15 0.15 -9.36
N GLY A 114 8.37 1.11 -8.47
CA GLY A 114 7.28 1.85 -7.82
C GLY A 114 6.69 1.16 -6.59
N PHE A 115 7.42 0.23 -5.97
CA PHE A 115 7.14 -0.24 -4.61
C PHE A 115 7.75 0.72 -3.58
N THR A 116 7.37 1.99 -3.59
CA THR A 116 7.87 2.98 -2.61
C THR A 116 7.35 2.74 -1.19
N SER A 117 6.30 1.93 -1.08
CA SER A 117 5.62 1.54 0.15
C SER A 117 6.20 0.28 0.81
N VAL A 118 7.02 -0.51 0.13
CA VAL A 118 7.51 -1.80 0.66
C VAL A 118 8.95 -1.69 1.14
N ARG A 119 9.24 -2.20 2.33
CA ARG A 119 10.56 -2.16 2.95
C ARG A 119 10.89 -3.51 3.56
N VAL A 120 12.15 -3.94 3.41
CA VAL A 120 12.66 -5.12 4.14
C VAL A 120 13.32 -4.64 5.43
N ILE A 121 12.94 -5.28 6.54
CA ILE A 121 13.53 -5.12 7.86
C ILE A 121 14.42 -6.34 8.10
N PRO A 122 15.75 -6.14 8.23
CA PRO A 122 16.67 -7.23 8.53
C PRO A 122 16.34 -7.94 9.85
N ALA A 123 16.80 -9.17 9.99
CA ALA A 123 16.73 -9.89 11.26
C ALA A 123 17.52 -9.12 12.34
N ALA A 124 16.94 -8.97 13.52
CA ALA A 124 17.60 -8.33 14.66
C ALA A 124 18.27 -9.39 15.56
N ALA A 125 19.32 -8.99 16.27
CA ALA A 125 19.92 -9.85 17.28
C ALA A 125 18.93 -10.05 18.44
N GLY A 126 18.62 -11.30 18.78
CA GLY A 126 17.68 -11.61 19.86
C GLY A 126 16.97 -12.93 19.68
N THR A 127 15.91 -13.14 20.47
CA THR A 127 15.04 -14.33 20.39
C THR A 127 13.58 -13.91 20.29
N GLY A 128 12.73 -14.80 19.78
CA GLY A 128 11.31 -14.54 19.61
C GLY A 128 10.95 -13.87 18.28
N THR A 129 9.67 -13.50 18.14
CA THR A 129 9.08 -13.01 16.88
C THR A 129 9.59 -11.64 16.45
N ALA A 130 10.01 -10.78 17.40
CA ALA A 130 10.56 -9.46 17.11
C ALA A 130 11.96 -9.51 16.44
N ALA A 131 12.69 -10.61 16.62
CA ALA A 131 14.01 -10.82 16.02
C ALA A 131 13.94 -11.35 14.58
N LEU A 132 12.76 -11.80 14.12
CA LEU A 132 12.57 -12.27 12.76
C LEU A 132 12.69 -11.10 11.77
N PRO A 133 13.26 -11.35 10.57
CA PRO A 133 13.22 -10.37 9.50
C PRO A 133 11.75 -10.12 9.10
N ALA A 134 11.48 -8.93 8.57
CA ALA A 134 10.13 -8.56 8.20
C ALA A 134 10.05 -7.88 6.83
N ILE A 135 8.89 -8.01 6.19
CA ILE A 135 8.48 -7.14 5.08
C ILE A 135 7.44 -6.17 5.63
N ARG A 136 7.75 -4.87 5.57
CA ARG A 136 6.83 -3.81 5.96
C ARG A 136 6.18 -3.20 4.73
N VAL A 137 4.86 -3.12 4.75
CA VAL A 137 4.01 -2.49 3.75
C VAL A 137 3.40 -1.21 4.35
N VAL A 138 3.86 -0.07 3.84
CA VAL A 138 3.46 1.27 4.28
C VAL A 138 2.39 1.82 3.34
N ASP A 139 1.16 2.00 3.83
CA ASP A 139 0.12 2.62 3.03
C ASP A 139 0.04 4.10 3.30
N THR A 140 -0.30 4.82 2.24
CA THR A 140 -0.59 6.25 2.34
C THR A 140 -2.11 6.44 2.31
N GLN A 141 -2.62 7.32 3.15
CA GLN A 141 -4.03 7.71 3.11
C GLN A 141 -4.39 8.30 1.76
N VAL A 142 -5.59 7.99 1.26
CA VAL A 142 -6.16 8.74 0.15
C VAL A 142 -6.45 10.17 0.62
N GLY A 143 -5.84 11.15 -0.04
CA GLY A 143 -6.20 12.54 0.18
C GLY A 143 -7.64 12.76 -0.30
N VAL A 144 -8.50 13.31 0.56
CA VAL A 144 -9.76 13.88 0.09
C VAL A 144 -9.41 15.15 -0.70
N LEU A 145 -9.63 15.12 -2.01
CA LEU A 145 -9.55 16.36 -2.78
C LEU A 145 -10.65 17.30 -2.24
N PRO A 146 -10.34 18.56 -1.88
CA PRO A 146 -11.39 19.52 -1.64
C PRO A 146 -12.23 19.61 -2.90
N ASN A 147 -13.55 19.52 -2.76
CA ASN A 147 -14.51 19.65 -3.86
C ASN A 147 -14.33 21.01 -4.55
N SER A 148 -13.36 21.12 -5.46
CA SER A 148 -13.03 22.32 -6.22
C SER A 148 -13.81 22.30 -7.53
N GLY A 149 -15.11 22.03 -7.43
CA GLY A 149 -16.06 22.49 -8.42
C GLY A 149 -16.46 23.89 -7.99
N SER A 150 -15.79 24.92 -8.50
CA SER A 150 -16.31 26.28 -8.36
C SER A 150 -17.73 26.32 -8.92
N ALA A 151 -18.56 27.29 -8.51
CA ALA A 151 -19.95 27.44 -8.99
C ALA A 151 -20.08 27.73 -10.51
N GLY A 152 -19.07 27.39 -11.32
CA GLY A 152 -19.04 27.51 -12.76
C GLY A 152 -19.12 28.96 -13.23
N ILE A 153 -19.24 29.12 -14.54
CA ILE A 153 -19.47 30.41 -15.20
C ILE A 153 -20.91 30.91 -15.04
N TYR A 154 -21.77 30.15 -14.35
CA TYR A 154 -23.19 30.43 -14.16
C TYR A 154 -23.52 31.83 -13.60
N PRO A 155 -22.84 32.36 -12.56
CA PRO A 155 -23.08 33.75 -12.13
C PRO A 155 -22.78 34.78 -13.23
N HIS A 156 -21.78 34.54 -14.08
CA HIS A 156 -21.43 35.44 -15.17
C HIS A 156 -22.42 35.35 -16.34
N LEU A 157 -22.89 34.14 -16.68
CA LEU A 157 -23.94 33.95 -17.68
C LEU A 157 -25.28 34.56 -17.23
N GLY A 158 -25.62 34.42 -15.95
CA GLY A 158 -26.79 35.06 -15.35
C GLY A 158 -26.74 36.59 -15.44
N LEU A 159 -25.59 37.18 -15.10
CA LEU A 159 -25.38 38.62 -15.25
C LEU A 159 -25.47 39.09 -16.71
N GLY A 160 -24.88 38.33 -17.63
CA GLY A 160 -24.92 38.63 -19.06
C GLY A 160 -26.34 38.61 -19.63
N ALA A 161 -27.15 37.61 -19.26
CA ALA A 161 -28.56 37.52 -19.67
C ALA A 161 -29.40 38.69 -19.10
N ALA A 162 -29.16 39.09 -17.85
CA ALA A 162 -29.85 40.22 -17.23
C ALA A 162 -29.54 41.55 -17.94
N LEU A 163 -28.26 41.79 -18.29
CA LEU A 163 -27.84 42.98 -19.02
C LEU A 163 -28.47 43.04 -20.43
N LEU A 164 -28.50 41.92 -21.15
CA LEU A 164 -29.15 41.84 -22.46
C LEU A 164 -30.68 42.05 -22.38
N GLY A 165 -31.33 41.49 -21.35
CA GLY A 165 -32.76 41.70 -21.09
C GLY A 165 -33.11 43.17 -20.82
N LEU A 166 -32.32 43.85 -19.97
CA LEU A 166 -32.49 45.27 -19.67
C LEU A 166 -32.30 46.16 -20.90
N ALA A 167 -31.28 45.88 -21.72
CA ALA A 167 -31.04 46.61 -22.96
C ALA A 167 -32.21 46.44 -23.95
N GLY A 168 -32.74 45.21 -24.09
CA GLY A 168 -33.92 44.93 -24.90
C GLY A 168 -35.17 45.67 -24.44
N ALA A 169 -35.44 45.68 -23.13
CA ALA A 169 -36.58 46.39 -22.54
C ALA A 169 -36.50 47.91 -22.77
N CYS A 170 -35.31 48.50 -22.57
CA CYS A 170 -35.07 49.93 -22.85
C CYS A 170 -35.27 50.28 -24.33
N ALA A 171 -34.78 49.44 -25.25
CA ALA A 171 -34.93 49.66 -26.69
C ALA A 171 -36.41 49.58 -27.12
N TRP A 172 -37.17 48.63 -26.55
CA TRP A 172 -38.60 48.48 -26.83
C TRP A 172 -39.44 49.62 -26.27
N ALA A 173 -39.15 50.08 -25.04
CA ALA A 173 -39.83 51.23 -24.44
C ALA A 173 -39.65 52.51 -25.27
N ARG A 174 -38.44 52.75 -25.81
CA ARG A 174 -38.17 53.89 -26.70
C ARG A 174 -38.94 53.85 -28.02
N ARG A 175 -39.12 52.65 -28.60
CA ARG A 175 -39.91 52.47 -29.83
C ARG A 175 -41.42 52.65 -29.64
N ARG A 176 -41.93 52.49 -28.42
CA ARG A 176 -43.34 52.74 -28.09
C ARG A 176 -43.64 54.20 -27.75
N ALA A 177 -42.62 54.99 -27.44
CA ALA A 177 -42.74 56.40 -27.07
C ALA A 177 -42.48 57.37 -28.24
N ALA A 178 -42.11 56.85 -29.42
CA ALA A 178 -41.96 57.57 -30.68
C ALA A 178 -43.08 57.17 -31.64
#